data_AF-A0A971R4J4-F1
#
_entry.id   AF-A0A971R4J4-F1
#
_cell.length_a   1.000
_cell.length_b   1.000
_cell.length_c   1.000
_cell.angle_alpha   90.00
_cell.angle_beta   90.00
_cell.angle_gamma   90.00
#
_symmetry.space_group_name_H-M   'P 1'
#
loop_
_entity.id
_entity.type
_entity.pdbx_description
1 polymer ?
#
loop_
_entity_poly.entity_id
_entity_poly.type
_entity_poly.pdbx_seq_one_letter_code
_entity_poly.pdbx_strand_id
1 'polypeptide(L)' 'MKATTLTCPDISCQHCVMTIKRELAGLTGVTVEAIDLDAKQVRLQVSSDEDLSLAIKTLVEIGYPPAG' A
#
# COMPACT_ATOMS: atom_id res chain seq x y z
N MET A 1 0.15 -6.56 -15.09
CA MET A 1 -0.10 -5.80 -13.85
C MET A 1 -1.51 -6.12 -13.38
N LYS A 2 -1.67 -6.43 -12.10
CA LYS A 2 -2.90 -6.81 -11.40
C LYS A 2 -3.24 -5.70 -10.40
N ALA A 3 -4.46 -5.20 -10.46
CA ALA A 3 -4.95 -4.23 -9.48
C ALA A 3 -5.32 -4.96 -8.18
N THR A 4 -4.79 -4.47 -7.07
CA THR A 4 -5.02 -5.00 -5.72
C THR A 4 -5.41 -3.85 -4.80
N THR A 5 -6.39 -4.11 -3.95
CA THR A 5 -6.82 -3.18 -2.91
C THR A 5 -6.50 -3.79 -1.55
N LEU A 6 -5.74 -3.06 -0.74
CA LEU A 6 -5.40 -3.42 0.62
C LEU A 6 -6.11 -2.48 1.59
N THR A 7 -6.72 -2.98 2.65
CA THR A 7 -7.36 -2.14 3.67
C THR A 7 -6.38 -1.94 4.81
N CYS A 8 -5.98 -0.72 5.16
CA CYS A 8 -5.01 -0.45 6.22
C CYS A 8 -5.68 0.41 7.32
N PRO A 9 -6.20 -0.19 8.41
CA PRO A 9 -7.02 0.51 9.40
C PRO A 9 -6.28 1.61 10.18
N ASP A 10 -4.95 1.50 10.25
CA ASP A 10 -4.07 2.45 10.95
C ASP A 10 -3.84 3.75 10.18
N ILE A 11 -4.19 3.81 8.88
CA ILE A 11 -4.12 5.07 8.12
C ILE A 11 -5.22 6.01 8.64
N SER A 12 -4.79 7.07 9.33
CA SER A 12 -5.68 8.06 9.94
C SER A 12 -5.32 9.50 9.59
N CYS A 13 -4.26 9.71 8.80
CA CYS A 13 -3.71 11.03 8.56
C CYS A 13 -3.14 11.18 7.14
N GLN A 14 -3.10 12.40 6.63
CA GLN A 14 -2.54 12.67 5.30
C GLN A 14 -1.01 12.45 5.24
N HIS A 15 -0.31 12.61 6.37
CA HIS A 15 1.11 12.22 6.49
C HIS A 15 1.30 10.71 6.31
N CYS A 16 0.39 9.90 6.85
CA CYS A 16 0.38 8.45 6.75
C CYS A 16 0.31 8.04 5.28
N VAL A 17 -0.61 8.66 4.53
CA VAL A 17 -0.78 8.46 3.08
C VAL A 17 0.50 8.80 2.30
N MET A 18 1.14 9.94 2.60
CA MET A 18 2.37 10.33 1.92
C MET A 18 3.52 9.36 2.18
N THR A 19 3.69 8.91 3.43
CA THR A 19 4.69 7.91 3.78
C THR A 19 4.46 6.62 3.00
N ILE A 20 3.25 6.06 3.05
CA ILE A 20 2.92 4.82 2.33
C ILE A 20 3.19 4.96 0.83
N LYS A 21 2.72 6.06 0.22
CA LYS A 21 2.93 6.31 -1.21
C LYS A 21 4.41 6.36 -1.57
N ARG A 22 5.23 7.02 -0.75
CA ARG A 22 6.69 7.15 -0.97
C ARG A 22 7.40 5.80 -0.88
N GLU A 23 7.11 5.03 0.16
CA GLU A 23 7.76 3.74 0.41
C GLU A 23 7.36 2.72 -0.67
N LEU A 24 6.08 2.67 -1.04
CA LEU A 24 5.60 1.80 -2.11
C LEU A 24 6.08 2.22 -3.50
N ALA A 25 6.30 3.52 -3.76
CA ALA A 25 6.83 3.99 -5.04
C ALA A 25 8.30 3.60 -5.26
N GLY A 26 9.03 3.23 -4.21
CA GLY A 26 10.39 2.69 -4.31
C GLY A 26 10.45 1.22 -4.70
N LEU A 27 9.33 0.51 -4.69
CA LEU A 27 9.27 -0.91 -5.00
C LEU A 27 9.18 -1.13 -6.51
N THR A 28 10.07 -1.96 -7.05
CA THR A 28 10.00 -2.36 -8.47
C THR A 28 8.80 -3.28 -8.65
N GLY A 29 8.00 -3.07 -9.70
CA GLY A 29 6.82 -3.90 -9.98
C GLY A 29 5.56 -3.51 -9.21
N VAL A 30 5.63 -2.54 -8.28
CA VAL A 30 4.49 -1.98 -7.56
C VAL A 30 4.20 -0.56 -8.05
N THR A 31 2.94 -0.19 -8.18
CA THR A 31 2.52 1.16 -8.57
C THR A 31 1.31 1.55 -7.74
N VAL A 32 1.41 2.67 -7.00
CA VAL A 32 0.29 3.17 -6.19
C VAL A 32 -0.67 3.95 -7.08
N GLU A 33 -1.91 3.47 -7.21
CA GLU A 33 -2.95 4.12 -8.00
C GLU A 33 -3.63 5.21 -7.18
N ALA A 34 -4.11 4.85 -6.00
CA ALA A 34 -4.83 5.75 -5.11
C ALA A 34 -4.75 5.24 -3.67
N ILE A 35 -4.74 6.16 -2.71
CA ILE A 35 -4.88 5.84 -1.29
C ILE A 35 -6.07 6.62 -0.78
N ASP A 36 -7.10 5.89 -0.36
CA ASP A 36 -8.33 6.41 0.17
C ASP A 36 -8.24 6.46 1.70
N LEU A 37 -8.19 7.66 2.26
CA LEU A 37 -8.10 7.87 3.70
C LEU A 37 -9.41 7.57 4.41
N ASP A 38 -10.54 7.83 3.75
CA ASP A 38 -11.88 7.69 4.32
C ASP A 38 -12.26 6.21 4.40
N ALA A 39 -12.06 5.49 3.28
CA ALA A 39 -12.23 4.05 3.22
C ALA A 39 -11.07 3.26 3.87
N LYS A 40 -9.96 3.94 4.19
CA LYS A 40 -8.72 3.34 4.70
C LYS A 40 -8.17 2.26 3.78
N GLN A 41 -8.17 2.54 2.48
CA GLN A 41 -7.81 1.59 1.43
C GLN A 41 -6.66 2.09 0.55
N VAL A 42 -5.69 1.22 0.30
CA VAL A 42 -4.56 1.45 -0.61
C VAL A 42 -4.82 0.65 -1.88
N ARG A 43 -5.05 1.33 -2.99
CA ARG A 43 -5.12 0.73 -4.33
C ARG A 43 -3.74 0.79 -4.99
N LEU A 44 -3.25 -0.38 -5.36
CA LEU A 44 -1.96 -0.57 -5.99
C LEU A 44 -2.06 -1.56 -7.15
N GLN A 45 -1.27 -1.34 -8.19
CA GLN A 45 -1.01 -2.32 -9.24
C GLN A 45 0.31 -3.03 -8.95
N VAL A 46 0.29 -4.35 -9.06
CA VAL A 46 1.46 -5.22 -8.86
C VAL A 46 1.73 -6.01 -10.13
N SER A 47 2.98 -6.32 -10.43
CA SER A 47 3.33 -7.10 -11.62
C SER A 47 3.17 -8.60 -11.37
N SER A 48 3.50 -9.05 -10.15
CA SER A 48 3.42 -10.44 -9.69
C SER A 48 2.94 -10.55 -8.23
N ASP A 49 2.58 -11.76 -7.77
CA ASP A 49 2.20 -12.00 -6.37
C ASP A 49 3.39 -11.83 -5.39
N GLU A 50 4.63 -11.94 -5.86
CA GLU A 50 5.83 -11.57 -5.08
C GLU A 50 5.88 -10.07 -4.79
N ASP A 51 5.56 -9.22 -5.77
CA ASP A 51 5.52 -7.76 -5.58
C ASP A 51 4.40 -7.36 -4.60
N LEU A 52 3.27 -8.07 -4.64
CA LEU A 52 2.21 -7.90 -3.65
C LEU A 52 2.69 -8.24 -2.24
N SER A 53 3.39 -9.37 -2.09
CA SER A 53 3.97 -9.78 -0.81
C SER A 53 4.99 -8.76 -0.30
N LEU A 54 5.79 -8.19 -1.22
CA LEU A 54 6.74 -7.13 -0.90
C LEU A 54 6.02 -5.85 -0.42
N ALA A 55 4.97 -5.42 -1.13
CA ALA A 55 4.18 -4.26 -0.73
C ALA A 55 3.52 -4.44 0.65
N ILE A 56 2.96 -5.62 0.92
CA ILE A 56 2.38 -5.97 2.24
C ILE A 56 3.47 -5.92 3.32
N LYS A 57 4.63 -6.51 3.06
CA LYS A 57 5.75 -6.51 4.01
C LYS A 57 6.22 -5.09 4.31
N THR A 58 6.41 -4.26 3.28
CA THR A 58 6.77 -2.85 3.45
C THR A 58 5.74 -2.13 4.31
N LEU A 59 4.45 -2.28 4.02
CA LEU A 59 3.36 -1.71 4.82
C LEU A 59 3.44 -2.10 6.30
N VAL A 60 3.74 -3.37 6.61
CA VAL A 60 3.95 -3.83 7.98
C VAL A 60 5.20 -3.19 8.61
N GLU A 61 6.31 -3.12 7.88
CA GLU A 61 7.57 -2.52 8.36
C GLU A 61 7.43 -1.04 8.69
N ILE A 62 6.59 -0.31 7.94
CA ILE A 62 6.32 1.12 8.17
C ILE A 62 5.15 1.38 9.14
N GLY A 63 4.58 0.32 9.74
CA GLY A 63 3.55 0.41 10.77
C GLY A 63 2.11 0.57 10.28
N TYR A 64 1.82 0.24 9.01
CA TYR A 64 0.48 0.27 8.42
C TYR A 64 0.07 -1.10 7.87
N PRO A 65 -0.02 -2.14 8.72
CA PRO A 65 -0.36 -3.49 8.27
C PRO A 65 -1.72 -3.50 7.55
N PRO A 66 -1.83 -4.14 6.38
CA PRO A 66 -3.12 -4.36 5.77
C PRO A 66 -3.94 -5.34 6.61
N ALA A 67 -5.18 -4.97 6.92
CA ALA A 67 -6.21 -5.84 7.46
C ALA A 67 -6.60 -6.86 6.38
N GLY A 68 -6.17 -8.10 6.61
CA GLY A 68 -6.50 -9.30 5.84
C GLY A 68 -6.70 -10.47 6.79
#